data_AF-A7GNA6-F1
#
_entry.id   AF-A7GNA6-F1
#
_cell.length_a   1.000
_cell.length_b   1.000
_cell.length_c   1.000
_cell.angle_alpha   90.00
_cell.angle_beta   90.00
_cell.angle_gamma   90.00
#
_symmetry.space_group_name_H-M   'P 1'
#
loop_
_entity.id
_entity.type
_entity.pdbx_description
1 polymer ?
#
loop_
_entity_poly.entity_id
_entity_poly.type
_entity_poly.pdbx_seq_one_letter_code
_entity_poly.pdbx_strand_id
1 'polypeptide(L)'
;MSWTNTFIESLKEWDEHCNPKDATLKDVLFFLSYNIGEKFLQEDLTVESLKKRIIYLVNEESFEEKFLIDSLIHETTAIFKKRINELGEGIIRNERGKETFEKNGQDASNFERQLSKMKNMQYIYGRESTRCLEYYCKSKVFSF
;
A
#
# COMPACT_ATOMS: atom_id res chain seq x y z
N MET A 1 4.39 -23.08 7.79
CA MET A 1 4.62 -22.07 6.73
C MET A 1 5.54 -21.00 7.30
N SER A 2 6.54 -20.54 6.55
CA SER A 2 7.38 -19.42 7.00
C SER A 2 6.61 -18.10 6.91
N TRP A 3 6.89 -17.18 7.83
CA TRP A 3 6.23 -15.87 7.88
C TRP A 3 6.49 -15.07 6.60
N THR A 4 7.68 -15.24 6.02
CA THR A 4 8.07 -14.69 4.73
C THR A 4 7.11 -15.09 3.61
N ASN A 5 6.76 -16.38 3.52
CA ASN A 5 5.84 -16.84 2.47
C ASN A 5 4.45 -16.24 2.65
N THR A 6 3.94 -16.18 3.88
CA THR A 6 2.64 -15.57 4.17
C THR A 6 2.62 -14.09 3.82
N PHE A 7 3.67 -13.34 4.16
CA PHE A 7 3.78 -11.92 3.81
C PHE A 7 3.81 -11.69 2.30
N ILE A 8 4.62 -12.47 1.58
CA ILE A 8 4.75 -12.40 0.12
C ILE A 8 3.43 -12.69 -0.59
N GLU A 9 2.73 -13.75 -0.22
CA GLU A 9 1.43 -14.06 -0.82
C GLU A 9 0.38 -12.97 -0.50
N SER A 10 0.42 -12.41 0.72
CA SER A 10 -0.49 -11.30 1.07
C SER A 10 -0.24 -10.04 0.24
N LEU A 11 1.01 -9.75 -0.16
CA LEU A 11 1.32 -8.65 -1.08
C LEU A 11 0.81 -8.91 -2.50
N LYS A 12 0.91 -10.15 -2.99
CA LYS A 12 0.36 -10.54 -4.31
C LYS A 12 -1.16 -10.44 -4.32
N GLU A 13 -1.82 -11.02 -3.31
CA GLU A 13 -3.28 -10.93 -3.15
C GLU A 13 -3.74 -9.46 -3.09
N TRP A 14 -3.00 -8.61 -2.38
CA TRP A 14 -3.28 -7.18 -2.36
C TRP A 14 -3.18 -6.55 -3.76
N ASP A 15 -2.11 -6.79 -4.51
CA ASP A 15 -1.94 -6.21 -5.86
C ASP A 15 -3.07 -6.64 -6.81
N GLU A 16 -3.42 -7.92 -6.80
CA GLU A 16 -4.50 -8.49 -7.62
C GLU A 16 -5.87 -7.86 -7.31
N HIS A 17 -6.20 -7.71 -6.03
CA HIS A 17 -7.52 -7.21 -5.61
C HIS A 17 -7.60 -5.70 -5.59
N CYS A 18 -6.46 -5.02 -5.39
CA CYS A 18 -6.46 -3.59 -5.18
C CYS A 18 -6.11 -2.76 -6.42
N ASN A 19 -5.50 -3.36 -7.46
CA ASN A 19 -5.09 -2.77 -8.75
C ASN A 19 -5.05 -1.22 -8.77
N PRO A 20 -4.17 -0.58 -7.98
CA PRO A 20 -4.28 0.84 -7.71
C PRO A 20 -3.57 1.63 -8.82
N LYS A 21 -4.31 2.46 -9.57
CA LYS A 21 -3.70 3.34 -10.60
C LYS A 21 -2.65 4.32 -10.05
N ASP A 22 -2.69 4.62 -8.75
CA ASP A 22 -1.82 5.62 -8.10
C ASP A 22 -0.77 4.99 -7.15
N ALA A 23 -0.77 3.65 -7.01
CA ALA A 23 0.10 2.92 -6.09
C ALA A 23 0.37 1.53 -6.66
N THR A 24 1.43 1.39 -7.44
CA THR A 24 1.77 0.09 -8.00
C THR A 24 2.43 -0.78 -6.92
N LEU A 25 2.29 -2.11 -7.03
CA LEU A 25 3.10 -3.04 -6.24
C LEU A 25 4.60 -2.71 -6.33
N LYS A 26 5.05 -2.23 -7.49
CA LYS A 26 6.43 -1.79 -7.69
C LYS A 26 6.87 -0.67 -6.74
N ASP A 27 5.99 0.29 -6.45
CA ASP A 27 6.29 1.36 -5.49
C ASP A 27 6.44 0.81 -4.07
N VAL A 28 5.55 -0.10 -3.68
CA VAL A 28 5.60 -0.76 -2.35
C VAL A 28 6.88 -1.58 -2.23
N LEU A 29 7.21 -2.39 -3.24
CA LEU A 29 8.43 -3.18 -3.27
C LEU A 29 9.68 -2.31 -3.16
N PHE A 30 9.74 -1.17 -3.86
CA PHE A 30 10.86 -0.24 -3.75
C PHE A 30 11.10 0.19 -2.29
N PHE A 31 10.06 0.65 -1.59
CA PHE A 31 10.21 1.09 -0.20
C PHE A 31 10.62 -0.05 0.73
N LEU A 32 10.02 -1.23 0.60
CA LEU A 32 10.33 -2.38 1.44
C LEU A 32 11.77 -2.85 1.23
N SER A 33 12.18 -3.02 -0.04
CA SER A 33 13.55 -3.37 -0.42
C SER A 33 14.56 -2.34 0.10
N TYR A 34 14.30 -1.05 -0.09
CA TYR A 34 15.17 0.02 0.41
C TYR A 34 15.37 -0.06 1.93
N ASN A 35 14.29 -0.26 2.70
CA ASN A 35 14.33 -0.33 4.16
C ASN A 35 15.14 -1.54 4.69
N ILE A 36 15.25 -2.62 3.92
CA ILE A 36 16.05 -3.81 4.28
C ILE A 36 17.44 -3.82 3.62
N GLY A 37 17.90 -2.63 3.22
CA GLY A 37 19.26 -2.37 2.73
C GLY A 37 19.51 -2.88 1.32
N GLU A 38 18.47 -3.12 0.54
CA GLU A 38 18.58 -3.57 -0.83
C GLU A 38 18.91 -2.39 -1.77
N LYS A 39 19.95 -2.54 -2.59
CA LYS A 39 20.39 -1.52 -3.56
C LYS A 39 20.08 -2.00 -4.97
N PHE A 40 18.87 -1.75 -5.45
CA PHE A 40 18.43 -2.17 -6.79
C PHE A 40 18.12 -1.00 -7.72
N LEU A 41 18.27 -1.25 -9.02
CA LEU A 41 17.64 -0.44 -10.07
C LEU A 41 16.15 -0.75 -10.08
N GLN A 42 15.32 0.25 -10.37
CA GLN A 42 13.86 0.13 -10.28
C GLN A 42 13.30 -1.00 -11.17
N GLU A 43 14.01 -1.41 -12.22
CA GLU A 43 13.61 -2.45 -13.19
C GLU A 43 13.70 -3.87 -12.65
N ASP A 44 14.53 -4.13 -11.63
CA ASP A 44 14.75 -5.47 -11.07
C ASP A 44 13.79 -5.82 -9.91
N LEU A 45 12.97 -4.85 -9.49
CA LEU A 45 12.08 -4.98 -8.33
C LEU A 45 10.90 -5.90 -8.63
N THR A 46 10.98 -7.09 -8.05
CA THR A 46 9.95 -8.14 -8.11
C THR A 46 9.66 -8.67 -6.72
N VAL A 47 8.49 -9.27 -6.53
CA VAL A 47 8.14 -9.93 -5.27
C VAL A 47 9.15 -11.02 -4.90
N GLU A 48 9.65 -11.75 -5.90
CA GLU A 48 10.66 -12.79 -5.68
C GLU A 48 12.03 -12.22 -5.31
N SER A 49 12.41 -11.03 -5.80
CA SER A 49 13.63 -10.36 -5.34
C SER A 49 13.55 -9.98 -3.85
N LEU A 50 12.44 -9.37 -3.43
CA LEU A 50 12.18 -9.05 -2.02
C LEU A 50 12.21 -10.31 -1.15
N LYS A 51 11.55 -11.39 -1.60
CA LYS A 51 11.56 -12.68 -0.91
C LYS A 51 12.97 -13.22 -0.71
N LYS A 52 13.80 -13.23 -1.76
CA LYS A 52 15.20 -13.67 -1.66
C LYS A 52 15.99 -12.85 -0.66
N ARG A 53 15.76 -11.53 -0.63
CA ARG A 53 16.42 -10.64 0.33
C ARG A 53 16.00 -10.93 1.77
N ILE A 54 14.72 -11.11 2.03
CA ILE A 54 14.22 -11.50 3.36
C ILE A 54 14.86 -12.82 3.79
N ILE A 55 14.87 -13.84 2.91
CA ILE A 55 15.48 -15.14 3.20
C ILE A 55 16.98 -14.99 3.52
N TYR A 56 17.72 -14.18 2.77
CA TYR A 56 19.13 -13.88 3.05
C TYR A 56 19.31 -13.27 4.45
N LEU A 57 18.50 -12.26 4.80
CA LEU A 57 18.60 -11.60 6.10
C LEU A 57 18.33 -12.56 7.26
N VAL A 58 17.34 -13.45 7.10
CA VAL A 58 16.97 -14.43 8.12
C VAL A 58 18.04 -15.52 8.25
N ASN A 59 18.49 -16.09 7.13
CA ASN A 59 19.35 -17.27 7.17
C ASN A 59 20.84 -16.94 7.30
N GLU A 60 21.31 -15.91 6.60
CA GLU A 60 22.74 -15.56 6.53
C GLU A 60 23.11 -14.50 7.56
N GLU A 61 22.27 -13.46 7.70
CA GLU A 61 22.50 -12.36 8.66
C GLU A 61 21.84 -12.63 10.03
N SER A 62 21.21 -13.79 10.21
CA SER A 62 20.61 -14.23 11.47
C SER A 62 19.54 -13.28 12.04
N PHE A 63 18.79 -12.58 11.19
CA PHE A 63 17.63 -11.80 11.63
C PHE A 63 16.52 -12.74 12.11
N GLU A 64 15.86 -12.35 13.20
CA GLU A 64 14.66 -13.04 13.67
C GLU A 64 13.53 -12.80 12.66
N GLU A 65 13.02 -13.87 12.05
CA GLU A 65 12.06 -13.80 10.93
C GLU A 65 10.80 -13.02 11.31
N LYS A 66 10.24 -13.29 12.50
CA LYS A 66 9.01 -12.64 12.94
C LYS A 66 9.22 -11.13 13.11
N PHE A 67 10.28 -10.70 13.77
CA PHE A 67 10.62 -9.29 13.93
C PHE A 67 10.77 -8.57 12.57
N LEU A 68 11.47 -9.19 11.62
CA LEU A 68 11.66 -8.62 10.28
C LEU A 68 10.33 -8.48 9.55
N ILE A 69 9.48 -9.52 9.58
CA ILE A 69 8.17 -9.50 8.93
C ILE A 69 7.21 -8.51 9.61
N ASP A 70 7.17 -8.45 10.94
CA ASP A 70 6.36 -7.47 11.68
C ASP A 70 6.77 -6.04 11.33
N SER A 71 8.08 -5.78 11.19
CA SER A 71 8.61 -4.48 10.75
C SER A 71 8.17 -4.14 9.33
N LEU A 72 8.25 -5.09 8.39
CA LEU A 72 7.81 -4.89 7.01
C LEU A 72 6.29 -4.66 6.90
N ILE A 73 5.48 -5.34 7.72
CA ILE A 73 4.04 -5.10 7.82
C ILE A 73 3.77 -3.69 8.34
N HIS A 74 4.52 -3.24 9.35
CA HIS A 74 4.39 -1.89 9.90
C HIS A 74 4.66 -0.83 8.83
N GLU A 75 5.75 -0.97 8.08
CA GLU A 75 6.12 -0.06 6.99
C GLU A 75 5.06 -0.06 5.87
N THR A 76 4.61 -1.24 5.45
CA THR A 76 3.55 -1.37 4.43
C THR A 76 2.27 -0.66 4.88
N THR A 77 1.91 -0.83 6.16
CA THR A 77 0.73 -0.19 6.75
C THR A 77 0.89 1.33 6.81
N ALA A 78 2.07 1.84 7.16
CA ALA A 78 2.36 3.27 7.19
C ALA A 78 2.23 3.91 5.79
N ILE A 79 2.73 3.24 4.75
CA ILE A 79 2.58 3.66 3.35
C ILE A 79 1.09 3.78 3.00
N PHE A 80 0.27 2.79 3.33
CA PHE A 80 -1.16 2.82 3.02
C PHE A 80 -1.91 3.88 3.83
N LYS A 81 -1.62 4.03 5.12
CA LYS A 81 -2.24 5.08 5.96
C LYS A 81 -1.95 6.48 5.42
N LYS A 82 -0.70 6.76 5.06
CA LYS A 82 -0.31 8.04 4.47
C LYS A 82 -1.12 8.33 3.21
N ARG A 83 -1.23 7.34 2.32
CA ARG A 83 -1.99 7.47 1.06
C ARG A 83 -3.49 7.72 1.29
N ILE A 84 -4.09 7.04 2.28
CA ILE A 84 -5.50 7.26 2.65
C ILE A 84 -5.69 8.70 3.16
N ASN A 85 -4.79 9.19 4.00
CA ASN A 85 -4.84 10.56 4.50
C ASN A 85 -4.72 11.58 3.36
N GLU A 86 -3.74 11.40 2.46
CA GLU A 86 -3.56 12.27 1.29
C GLU A 86 -4.78 12.28 0.35
N LEU A 87 -5.44 11.13 0.17
CA LEU A 87 -6.69 11.04 -0.58
C LEU A 87 -7.80 11.83 0.11
N GLY A 88 -7.97 11.66 1.42
CA GLY A 88 -8.95 12.40 2.22
C GLY A 88 -8.73 13.91 2.16
N GLU A 89 -7.49 14.37 2.33
CA GLU A 89 -7.13 15.79 2.18
C GLU A 89 -7.39 16.30 0.75
N GLY A 90 -7.09 15.48 -0.26
CA GLY A 90 -7.37 15.77 -1.66
C GLY A 90 -8.86 15.97 -1.95
N ILE A 91 -9.72 15.14 -1.35
CA ILE A 91 -11.17 15.28 -1.44
C ILE A 91 -11.62 16.59 -0.79
N ILE A 92 -11.22 16.85 0.45
CA ILE A 92 -11.59 18.07 1.19
C ILE A 92 -11.18 19.33 0.42
N ARG A 93 -9.97 19.34 -0.14
CA ARG A 93 -9.47 20.47 -0.94
C ARG A 93 -10.33 20.70 -2.19
N ASN A 94 -10.71 19.63 -2.89
CA ASN A 94 -11.56 19.73 -4.08
C ASN A 94 -13.00 20.16 -3.74
N GLU A 95 -13.55 19.70 -2.61
CA GLU A 95 -14.86 20.16 -2.12
C GLU A 95 -14.86 21.66 -1.83
N ARG A 96 -13.86 22.14 -1.07
CA ARG A 96 -13.70 23.57 -0.76
C ARG A 96 -13.49 24.42 -2.02
N GLY A 97 -12.70 23.91 -2.97
CA GLY A 97 -12.49 24.55 -4.27
C GLY A 97 -13.80 24.67 -5.07
N LYS A 98 -14.56 23.57 -5.15
CA LYS A 98 -15.89 23.55 -5.77
C LYS A 98 -16.81 24.61 -5.17
N GLU A 99 -16.99 24.60 -3.84
CA GLU A 99 -17.86 25.55 -3.14
C GLU A 99 -17.47 27.00 -3.40
N THR A 100 -16.17 27.29 -3.46
CA THR A 100 -15.66 28.64 -3.72
C THR A 100 -15.99 29.11 -5.14
N PHE A 101 -15.83 28.24 -6.14
CA PHE A 101 -16.16 28.55 -7.53
C PHE A 101 -17.67 28.76 -7.70
N GLU A 102 -18.49 27.88 -7.14
CA GLU A 102 -19.95 27.99 -7.20
C GLU A 102 -20.46 29.29 -6.54
N LYS A 103 -19.92 29.65 -5.36
CA LYS A 103 -20.26 30.92 -4.68
C LYS A 103 -19.90 32.15 -5.51
N ASN A 104 -18.88 32.06 -6.33
CA ASN A 104 -18.44 33.13 -7.22
C ASN A 104 -19.11 33.07 -8.61
N GLY A 105 -20.09 32.18 -8.82
CA GLY A 105 -20.78 32.01 -10.10
C GLY A 105 -19.89 31.45 -11.22
N GLN A 106 -18.79 30.78 -10.87
CA GLN A 106 -17.84 30.20 -11.80
C GLN A 106 -18.14 28.72 -12.07
N ASP A 107 -17.72 28.22 -13.23
CA ASP A 107 -17.86 26.80 -13.57
C ASP A 107 -16.98 25.92 -12.66
N ALA A 108 -17.63 25.05 -11.90
CA ALA A 108 -16.98 24.09 -11.00
C ALA A 108 -16.93 22.65 -11.58
N SER A 109 -17.31 22.44 -12.84
CA SER A 109 -17.38 21.13 -13.50
C SER A 109 -16.08 20.31 -13.39
N ASN A 110 -14.93 20.97 -13.39
CA ASN A 110 -13.63 20.35 -13.20
C ASN A 110 -13.48 19.73 -11.80
N PHE A 111 -13.92 20.43 -10.76
CA PHE A 111 -13.90 19.90 -9.39
C PHE A 111 -14.91 18.76 -9.23
N GLU A 112 -16.09 18.86 -9.84
CA GLU A 112 -17.08 17.78 -9.82
C GLU A 112 -16.54 16.50 -10.48
N ARG A 113 -15.87 16.63 -11.63
CA ARG A 113 -15.23 15.52 -12.32
C ARG A 113 -14.07 14.92 -11.52
N GLN A 114 -13.31 15.74 -10.78
CA GLN A 114 -12.25 15.22 -9.90
C GLN A 114 -12.81 14.53 -8.66
N LEU A 115 -13.81 15.14 -8.01
CA LEU A 115 -14.50 14.57 -6.86
C LEU A 115 -15.20 13.26 -7.22
N SER A 116 -15.86 13.18 -8.37
CA SER A 116 -16.51 11.93 -8.81
C SER A 116 -15.48 10.81 -9.02
N LYS A 117 -14.27 11.11 -9.50
CA LYS A 117 -13.17 10.14 -9.57
C LYS A 117 -12.64 9.76 -8.19
N MET A 118 -12.38 10.73 -7.33
CA MET A 118 -11.80 10.52 -5.99
C MET A 118 -12.77 9.85 -5.02
N LYS A 119 -14.09 9.99 -5.21
CA LYS A 119 -15.17 9.42 -4.37
C LYS A 119 -15.81 8.15 -4.93
N ASN A 120 -15.50 7.73 -6.17
CA ASN A 120 -16.13 6.54 -6.75
C ASN A 120 -15.66 5.25 -6.04
N MET A 121 -16.61 4.55 -5.44
CA MET A 121 -16.40 3.33 -4.65
C MET A 121 -15.74 2.16 -5.39
N GLN A 122 -15.82 1.98 -6.72
CA GLN A 122 -15.06 0.91 -7.38
C GLN A 122 -13.56 1.25 -7.52
N TYR A 123 -13.20 2.53 -7.37
CA TYR A 123 -11.83 3.03 -7.24
C TYR A 123 -11.34 3.01 -5.78
N ILE A 124 -12.26 2.93 -4.80
CA ILE A 124 -11.99 2.94 -3.36
C ILE A 124 -12.12 1.53 -2.72
N TYR A 125 -13.00 0.65 -3.21
CA TYR A 125 -13.13 -0.75 -2.75
C TYR A 125 -12.14 -1.70 -3.42
N GLY A 126 -11.55 -1.30 -4.56
CA GLY A 126 -10.20 -1.75 -4.91
C GLY A 126 -9.11 -1.14 -4.01
N ARG A 127 -9.41 -0.33 -2.99
CA ARG A 127 -8.41 0.30 -2.10
C ARG A 127 -8.65 0.10 -0.61
N GLU A 128 -9.73 -0.56 -0.21
CA GLU A 128 -10.03 -0.81 1.20
C GLU A 128 -10.17 -2.31 1.48
N SER A 129 -9.03 -2.99 1.49
CA SER A 129 -8.80 -4.17 2.34
C SER A 129 -7.82 -3.83 3.46
N THR A 130 -7.94 -2.64 4.05
CA THR A 130 -7.10 -2.19 5.18
C THR A 130 -7.30 -3.04 6.45
N ARG A 131 -8.24 -4.00 6.42
CA ARG A 131 -8.34 -5.10 7.40
C ARG A 131 -7.73 -6.42 6.95
N CYS A 132 -7.42 -6.65 5.67
CA CYS A 132 -6.84 -7.91 5.23
C CYS A 132 -5.41 -8.06 5.73
N LEU A 133 -4.44 -7.21 5.38
CA LEU A 133 -3.05 -7.48 5.78
C LEU A 133 -2.86 -7.57 7.30
N GLU A 134 -3.43 -6.65 8.08
CA GLU A 134 -3.24 -6.68 9.52
C GLU A 134 -4.02 -7.80 10.23
N TYR A 135 -5.26 -8.09 9.82
CA TYR A 135 -6.10 -9.11 10.45
C TYR A 135 -5.82 -10.52 9.88
N TYR A 136 -5.41 -10.63 8.62
CA TYR A 136 -5.14 -11.89 7.90
C TYR A 136 -3.72 -12.38 8.15
N CYS A 137 -2.71 -11.49 8.17
CA CYS A 137 -1.39 -11.87 8.67
C CYS A 137 -1.49 -12.23 10.16
N LYS A 138 -2.19 -11.46 10.99
CA LYS A 138 -2.39 -11.86 12.40
C LYS A 138 -3.25 -13.14 12.54
N SER A 139 -4.30 -13.37 11.74
CA SER A 139 -5.14 -14.57 11.91
C SER A 139 -4.50 -15.87 11.41
N LYS A 140 -3.70 -15.84 10.34
CA LYS A 140 -2.99 -17.05 9.83
C LYS A 140 -1.71 -17.37 10.59
N VAL A 141 -1.16 -16.38 11.30
CA VAL A 141 0.11 -16.52 11.99
C VAL A 141 -0.07 -16.82 13.48
N PHE A 142 -1.20 -16.41 14.08
CA PHE A 142 -1.53 -16.71 15.49
C PHE A 142 -2.49 -17.91 15.64
N SER A 143 -2.75 -18.67 14.57
CA SER A 143 -3.46 -19.95 14.64
C SER A 143 -2.47 -21.11 14.85
N PHE A 144 -1.86 -21.18 16.04
CA PHE A 144 -1.18 -22.34 16.61
C PHE A 144 -1.38 -22.37 18.12
#